data_AF-A0A832LR77-F1
#
_entry.id   AF-A0A832LR77-F1
#
_cell.length_a   1.000
_cell.length_b   1.000
_cell.length_c   1.000
_cell.angle_alpha   90.00
_cell.angle_beta   90.00
_cell.angle_gamma   90.00
#
_symmetry.space_group_name_H-M   'P 1'
#
loop_
_entity.id
_entity.type
_entity.pdbx_description
1 polymer ?
#
loop_
_entity_poly.entity_id
_entity_poly.type
_entity_poly.pdbx_seq_one_letter_code
_entity_poly.pdbx_strand_id
1 'polypeptide(L)'
;MAVLERWEDRLNHIVETVRQMSRATDPERMVVQYGLRMRKLIRVDGFLSLSRRGLQRPQFIITRSDRFTHQPNPWTQRDRLPVLSGGILADLIYADQPVILNDFNASPDDPAYDHLKGHRSLMAIPHFSDGQGLNMVLHLRDDPNAFDPEAFPDLVLTSNLFGRATHNLVLSSQLRQAYDQIDTELRVVADIQRSLLPRELPRIPNLRLAAYY
;
A
#
# COMPACT_ATOMS: atom_id res chain seq x y z
N MET A 1 -16.60 15.70 20.06
CA MET A 1 -17.56 14.82 19.34
C MET A 1 -17.59 13.51 20.10
N ALA A 2 -18.79 13.02 20.40
CA ALA A 2 -19.02 11.90 21.30
C ALA A 2 -18.15 10.69 20.94
N VAL A 3 -17.28 10.32 21.88
CA VAL A 3 -16.63 9.01 21.90
C VAL A 3 -17.73 7.97 21.78
N LEU A 4 -17.54 6.94 20.96
CA LEU A 4 -18.44 5.77 20.95
C LEU A 4 -18.33 5.09 22.32
N GLU A 5 -19.08 5.58 23.31
CA GLU A 5 -18.96 5.18 24.72
C GLU A 5 -19.50 3.76 24.96
N ARG A 6 -20.44 3.30 24.12
CA ARG A 6 -21.01 1.96 24.22
C ARG A 6 -20.24 0.95 23.37
N TRP A 7 -19.94 -0.21 23.95
CA TRP A 7 -19.16 -1.25 23.26
C TRP A 7 -19.90 -1.81 22.04
N GLU A 8 -21.23 -1.78 22.04
CA GLU A 8 -22.09 -2.20 20.93
C GLU A 8 -21.87 -1.30 19.71
N ASP A 9 -21.80 0.02 19.91
CA ASP A 9 -21.58 0.98 18.83
C ASP A 9 -20.16 0.85 18.25
N ARG A 10 -19.17 0.61 19.12
CA ARG A 10 -17.80 0.28 18.69
C ARG A 10 -17.76 -1.01 17.88
N LEU A 11 -18.43 -2.06 18.34
CA LEU A 11 -18.48 -3.35 17.64
C LEU A 11 -19.16 -3.22 16.28
N ASN A 12 -20.32 -2.56 16.20
CA ASN A 12 -21.02 -2.32 14.95
C ASN A 12 -20.14 -1.56 13.95
N HIS A 13 -19.41 -0.54 14.42
CA HIS A 13 -18.48 0.21 13.58
C HIS A 13 -17.32 -0.66 13.05
N ILE A 14 -16.76 -1.53 13.90
CA ILE A 14 -15.69 -2.46 13.52
C ILE A 14 -16.22 -3.48 12.49
N VAL A 15 -17.36 -4.12 12.75
CA VAL A 15 -17.95 -5.13 11.86
C VAL A 15 -18.28 -4.55 10.49
N GLU A 16 -18.86 -3.34 10.44
CA GLU A 16 -19.14 -2.67 9.17
C GLU A 16 -17.85 -2.33 8.42
N THR A 17 -16.81 -1.91 9.13
CA THR A 17 -15.49 -1.65 8.53
C THR A 17 -14.89 -2.91 7.92
N VAL A 18 -14.88 -4.02 8.65
CA VAL A 18 -14.36 -5.31 8.15
C VAL A 18 -15.18 -5.80 6.94
N ARG A 19 -16.51 -5.67 6.98
CA ARG A 19 -17.41 -6.04 5.86
C ARG A 19 -17.18 -5.20 4.61
N GLN A 20 -16.89 -3.92 4.75
CA GLN A 20 -16.56 -3.06 3.61
C GLN A 20 -15.18 -3.41 3.04
N MET A 21 -14.19 -3.65 3.90
CA MET A 21 -12.85 -4.07 3.46
C MET A 21 -12.91 -5.38 2.66
N SER A 22 -13.73 -6.34 3.06
CA SER A 22 -13.87 -7.62 2.33
C SER A 22 -14.51 -7.49 0.94
N ARG A 23 -15.21 -6.38 0.67
CA ARG A 23 -15.84 -6.08 -0.62
C ARG A 23 -15.01 -5.14 -1.49
N ALA A 24 -13.93 -4.58 -0.97
CA ALA A 24 -13.08 -3.67 -1.71
C ALA A 24 -12.38 -4.41 -2.86
N THR A 25 -12.35 -3.80 -4.04
CA THR A 25 -11.66 -4.33 -5.22
C THR A 25 -10.53 -3.42 -5.70
N ASP A 26 -10.49 -2.19 -5.20
CA ASP A 26 -9.51 -1.16 -5.52
C ASP A 26 -8.64 -0.85 -4.27
N PRO A 27 -7.33 -1.14 -4.32
CA PRO A 27 -6.43 -0.89 -3.20
C PRO A 27 -6.25 0.60 -2.89
N GLU A 28 -6.32 1.49 -3.88
CA GLU A 28 -6.12 2.92 -3.66
C GLU A 28 -7.30 3.53 -2.90
N ARG A 29 -8.52 3.23 -3.36
CA ARG A 29 -9.74 3.66 -2.68
C ARG A 29 -9.80 3.14 -1.24
N MET A 30 -9.37 1.90 -1.01
CA MET A 30 -9.32 1.29 0.31
C MET A 30 -8.38 2.05 1.26
N VAL A 31 -7.16 2.39 0.81
CA VAL A 31 -6.19 3.17 1.61
C VAL A 31 -6.72 4.55 1.97
N VAL A 32 -7.33 5.25 1.02
CA VAL A 32 -7.89 6.58 1.26
C VAL A 32 -9.00 6.52 2.32
N GLN A 33 -9.95 5.58 2.17
CA GLN A 33 -11.06 5.43 3.11
C GLN A 33 -10.61 5.07 4.52
N TYR A 34 -9.64 4.16 4.63
CA TYR A 34 -9.08 3.79 5.93
C TYR A 34 -8.31 4.94 6.57
N GLY A 35 -7.49 5.67 5.81
CA GLY A 35 -6.79 6.86 6.31
C GLY A 35 -7.76 7.91 6.89
N LEU A 36 -8.88 8.15 6.20
CA LEU A 36 -9.94 9.05 6.68
C LEU A 36 -10.61 8.56 7.97
N ARG A 37 -10.72 7.24 8.18
CA ARG A 37 -11.25 6.66 9.42
C ARG A 37 -10.26 6.75 10.56
N MET A 38 -9.00 6.38 10.31
CA MET A 38 -7.95 6.43 11.34
C MET A 38 -7.76 7.83 11.89
N ARG A 39 -7.86 8.88 11.06
CA ARG A 39 -7.82 10.28 11.50
C ARG A 39 -8.98 10.69 12.41
N LYS A 40 -10.08 9.93 12.44
CA LYS A 40 -11.21 10.15 13.37
C LYS A 40 -11.02 9.40 14.70
N LEU A 41 -10.23 8.33 14.70
CA LEU A 41 -9.98 7.48 15.87
C LEU A 41 -8.76 7.97 16.66
N ILE A 42 -7.72 8.40 15.96
CA ILE A 42 -6.49 8.92 16.56
C ILE A 42 -6.40 10.40 16.24
N ARG A 43 -6.15 11.22 17.25
CA ARG A 43 -5.78 12.61 17.05
C ARG A 43 -4.38 12.63 16.45
N VAL A 44 -4.22 13.17 15.24
CA VAL A 44 -2.93 13.27 14.52
C VAL A 44 -2.85 14.60 13.79
N ASP A 45 -1.68 15.21 13.77
CA ASP A 45 -1.43 16.49 13.08
C ASP A 45 -0.71 16.27 11.73
N GLY A 46 -0.08 15.10 11.55
CA GLY A 46 0.56 14.70 10.30
C GLY A 46 0.54 13.18 10.08
N PHE A 47 0.83 12.78 8.85
CA PHE A 47 0.86 11.36 8.45
C PHE A 47 1.85 11.11 7.32
N LEU A 48 2.63 10.02 7.47
CA LEU A 48 3.53 9.52 6.43
C LEU A 48 3.31 8.02 6.21
N SER A 49 3.51 7.58 4.97
CA SER A 49 3.70 6.17 4.66
C SER A 49 5.01 5.99 3.92
N LEU A 50 5.76 4.97 4.32
CA LEU A 50 7.09 4.66 3.81
C LEU A 50 7.12 3.26 3.22
N SER A 51 8.05 3.04 2.30
CA SER A 51 8.39 1.70 1.81
C SER A 51 9.89 1.56 1.61
N ARG A 52 10.44 0.43 2.05
CA ARG A 52 11.82 -0.02 1.74
C ARG A 52 11.84 -1.23 0.80
N ARG A 53 10.70 -1.57 0.20
CA ARG A 53 10.57 -2.75 -0.66
C ARG A 53 11.51 -2.64 -1.88
N GLY A 54 12.42 -3.60 -2.02
CA GLY A 54 13.39 -3.63 -3.12
C GLY A 54 14.49 -2.57 -3.01
N LEU A 55 14.68 -1.94 -1.84
CA LEU A 55 15.71 -0.92 -1.60
C LEU A 55 16.74 -1.43 -0.58
N GLN A 56 17.99 -1.02 -0.77
CA GLN A 56 19.09 -1.36 0.14
C GLN A 56 19.20 -0.33 1.25
N ARG A 57 19.59 -0.75 2.47
CA ARG A 57 19.81 0.19 3.58
C ARG A 57 20.87 1.24 3.19
N PRO A 58 20.66 2.55 3.45
CA PRO A 58 19.58 3.17 4.23
C PRO A 58 18.48 3.83 3.38
N GLN A 59 18.23 3.33 2.16
CA GLN A 59 17.29 3.93 1.22
C GLN A 59 15.83 3.56 1.51
N PHE A 60 14.93 4.52 1.31
CA PHE A 60 13.49 4.31 1.41
C PHE A 60 12.75 5.28 0.48
N ILE A 61 11.47 5.04 0.25
CA ILE A 61 10.58 5.99 -0.43
C ILE A 61 9.47 6.43 0.50
N ILE A 62 9.08 7.70 0.41
CA ILE A 62 7.83 8.19 1.00
C ILE A 62 6.72 7.91 -0.01
N THR A 63 5.87 6.94 0.29
CA THR A 63 4.76 6.55 -0.59
C THR A 63 3.55 7.45 -0.44
N ARG A 64 3.34 8.03 0.74
CA ARG A 64 2.28 9.02 1.01
C ARG A 64 2.75 10.03 2.06
N SER A 65 2.36 11.28 1.88
CA SER A 65 2.51 12.34 2.88
C SER A 65 1.34 13.31 2.74
N ASP A 66 0.89 13.85 3.86
CA ASP A 66 0.04 15.03 3.94
C ASP A 66 0.66 16.29 3.32
N ARG A 67 2.01 16.35 3.23
CA ARG A 67 2.76 17.44 2.59
C ARG A 67 2.84 17.34 1.06
N PHE A 68 2.42 16.23 0.46
CA PHE A 68 2.39 16.10 -0.99
C PHE A 68 1.22 16.89 -1.60
N THR A 69 1.52 17.77 -2.57
CA THR A 69 0.48 18.48 -3.35
C THR A 69 -0.35 17.53 -4.20
N HIS A 70 0.29 16.52 -4.77
CA HIS A 70 -0.34 15.43 -5.52
C HIS A 70 0.24 14.13 -4.98
N GLN A 71 -0.60 13.15 -4.63
CA GLN A 71 -0.14 11.85 -4.16
C GLN A 71 -0.04 10.87 -5.35
N PRO A 72 1.17 10.50 -5.81
CA PRO A 72 1.31 9.48 -6.84
C PRO A 72 0.78 8.15 -6.32
N ASN A 73 0.17 7.35 -7.19
CA ASN A 73 -0.22 5.99 -6.81
C ASN A 73 1.05 5.14 -6.62
N PRO A 74 1.30 4.60 -5.42
CA PRO A 74 2.59 3.96 -5.09
C PRO A 74 2.82 2.60 -5.78
N TRP A 75 1.79 2.04 -6.42
CA TRP A 75 1.88 0.77 -7.15
C TRP A 75 2.03 0.97 -8.65
N THR A 76 1.42 2.01 -9.23
CA THR A 76 1.46 2.28 -10.67
C THR A 76 2.40 3.42 -11.08
N GLN A 77 2.80 4.28 -10.14
CA GLN A 77 3.64 5.47 -10.37
C GLN A 77 4.83 5.52 -9.39
N ARG A 78 5.37 4.34 -9.04
CA ARG A 78 6.45 4.21 -8.04
C ARG A 78 7.71 4.99 -8.41
N ASP A 79 8.00 5.08 -9.71
CA ASP A 79 9.07 5.85 -10.34
C ASP A 79 8.99 7.36 -10.11
N ARG A 80 7.81 7.89 -9.74
CA ARG A 80 7.61 9.31 -9.41
C ARG A 80 7.82 9.65 -7.95
N LEU A 81 8.04 8.65 -7.09
CA LEU A 81 8.22 8.86 -5.65
C LEU A 81 9.69 9.15 -5.32
N PRO A 82 9.97 10.15 -4.47
CA PRO A 82 11.34 10.48 -4.10
C PRO A 82 11.96 9.35 -3.28
N VAL A 83 13.15 8.91 -3.69
CA VAL A 83 14.01 8.02 -2.90
C VAL A 83 14.86 8.87 -1.98
N LEU A 84 14.70 8.67 -0.68
CA LEU A 84 15.50 9.29 0.37
C LEU A 84 16.45 8.26 0.98
N SER A 85 17.51 8.73 1.65
CA SER A 85 18.56 7.86 2.17
C SER A 85 19.10 8.39 3.49
N GLY A 86 19.01 7.59 4.56
CA GLY A 86 19.45 7.98 5.91
C GLY A 86 18.40 8.77 6.70
N GLY A 87 18.83 9.37 7.81
CA GLY A 87 17.96 10.11 8.73
C GLY A 87 17.07 9.22 9.60
N ILE A 88 16.24 9.86 10.41
CA ILE A 88 15.41 9.18 11.42
C ILE A 88 14.44 8.18 10.80
N LEU A 89 13.89 8.49 9.62
CA LEU A 89 12.93 7.61 8.94
C LEU A 89 13.58 6.32 8.42
N ALA A 90 14.83 6.40 7.96
CA ALA A 90 15.57 5.21 7.58
C ALA A 90 15.84 4.32 8.79
N ASP A 91 16.25 4.90 9.92
CA ASP A 91 16.50 4.13 11.14
C ASP A 91 15.23 3.44 11.65
N LEU A 92 14.10 4.14 11.64
CA LEU A 92 12.81 3.58 12.05
C LEU A 92 12.36 2.42 11.15
N ILE A 93 12.34 2.59 9.82
CA ILE A 93 11.85 1.54 8.92
C ILE A 93 12.78 0.31 8.86
N TYR A 94 14.08 0.50 9.05
CA TYR A 94 15.04 -0.61 9.07
C TYR A 94 15.19 -1.28 10.45
N ALA A 95 14.78 -0.63 11.54
CA ALA A 95 14.72 -1.25 12.87
C ALA A 95 13.68 -2.38 12.95
N ASP A 96 12.70 -2.39 12.03
CA ASP A 96 11.70 -3.44 11.89
C ASP A 96 10.81 -3.65 13.13
N GLN A 97 10.59 -2.59 13.91
CA GLN A 97 9.83 -2.63 15.16
C GLN A 97 8.85 -1.46 15.28
N PRO A 98 7.68 -1.68 15.91
CA PRO A 98 6.80 -0.58 16.28
C PRO A 98 7.43 0.25 17.40
N VAL A 99 7.39 1.57 17.28
CA VAL A 99 7.99 2.47 18.28
C VAL A 99 7.20 3.77 18.42
N ILE A 100 7.16 4.30 19.65
CA ILE A 100 6.71 5.65 19.95
C ILE A 100 7.94 6.49 20.25
N LEU A 101 8.12 7.60 19.54
CA LEU A 101 9.06 8.64 19.93
C LEU A 101 8.25 9.73 20.63
N ASN A 102 8.39 9.76 21.95
CA ASN A 102 7.65 10.67 22.82
C ASN A 102 8.08 12.13 22.66
N ASP A 103 9.36 12.39 22.40
CA ASP A 103 9.82 13.72 22.03
C ASP A 103 10.97 13.57 21.03
N PHE A 104 10.86 14.25 19.90
CA PHE A 104 11.92 14.33 18.91
C PHE A 104 11.92 15.71 18.25
N ASN A 105 13.07 16.07 17.68
CA ASN A 105 13.19 17.23 16.82
C ASN A 105 13.98 16.81 15.58
N ALA A 106 13.40 16.97 14.39
CA ALA A 106 14.08 16.63 13.16
C ALA A 106 15.25 17.60 12.94
N SER A 107 16.44 17.07 12.67
CA SER A 107 17.59 17.88 12.27
C SER A 107 17.27 18.56 10.93
N PRO A 108 17.63 19.85 10.73
CA PRO A 108 17.57 20.48 9.42
C PRO A 108 18.34 19.74 8.32
N ASP A 109 19.36 18.96 8.70
CA ASP A 109 20.13 18.11 7.79
C ASP A 109 19.48 16.74 7.52
N ASP A 110 18.34 16.43 8.16
CA ASP A 110 17.62 15.18 7.91
C ASP A 110 17.00 15.19 6.50
N PRO A 111 17.21 14.15 5.67
CA PRO A 111 16.65 14.07 4.32
C PRO A 111 15.12 14.19 4.26
N ALA A 112 14.42 13.85 5.35
CA ALA A 112 12.98 13.95 5.49
C ALA A 112 12.53 15.15 6.33
N TYR A 113 13.41 16.13 6.60
CA TYR A 113 13.13 17.28 7.45
C TYR A 113 11.83 18.00 7.10
N ASP A 114 11.58 18.26 5.81
CA ASP A 114 10.36 18.96 5.37
C ASP A 114 9.05 18.22 5.70
N HIS A 115 9.11 16.91 5.86
CA HIS A 115 7.98 16.07 6.27
C HIS A 115 7.80 15.99 7.78
N LEU A 116 8.85 16.31 8.55
CA LEU A 116 8.91 16.12 10.00
C LEU A 116 8.88 17.42 10.79
N LYS A 117 9.29 18.54 10.18
CA LYS A 117 9.38 19.83 10.84
C LYS A 117 8.02 20.25 11.45
N GLY A 118 8.08 20.76 12.67
CA GLY A 118 6.91 21.18 13.45
C GLY A 118 6.31 20.07 14.32
N HIS A 119 6.58 18.80 14.02
CA HIS A 119 6.14 17.68 14.84
C HIS A 119 7.14 17.37 15.95
N ARG A 120 6.62 16.97 17.12
CA ARG A 120 7.39 16.72 18.34
C ARG A 120 7.25 15.29 18.85
N SER A 121 6.22 14.56 18.45
CA SER A 121 6.14 13.12 18.74
C SER A 121 5.63 12.33 17.54
N LEU A 122 6.00 11.06 17.47
CA LEU A 122 5.54 10.16 16.41
C LEU A 122 5.30 8.74 16.92
N MET A 123 4.37 8.05 16.28
CA MET A 123 4.26 6.59 16.33
C MET A 123 4.67 6.03 14.97
N ALA A 124 5.58 5.07 14.96
CA ALA A 124 5.99 4.34 13.77
C ALA A 124 5.46 2.91 13.85
N ILE A 125 4.70 2.50 12.84
CA ILE A 125 4.05 1.18 12.80
C ILE A 125 4.51 0.45 11.53
N PRO A 126 5.39 -0.54 11.63
CA PRO A 126 5.75 -1.38 10.50
C PRO A 126 4.56 -2.26 10.09
N HIS A 127 4.39 -2.45 8.79
CA HIS A 127 3.46 -3.39 8.19
C HIS A 127 4.23 -4.61 7.72
N PHE A 128 3.97 -5.74 8.37
CA PHE A 128 4.70 -6.97 8.13
C PHE A 128 4.18 -7.72 6.90
N SER A 129 5.12 -8.12 6.04
CA SER A 129 4.94 -9.05 4.93
C SER A 129 6.03 -10.10 5.05
N ASP A 130 5.66 -11.37 5.08
CA ASP A 130 6.61 -12.49 5.14
C ASP A 130 7.60 -12.36 6.32
N GLY A 131 7.08 -11.90 7.47
CA GLY A 131 7.84 -11.67 8.69
C GLY A 131 8.65 -10.37 8.73
N GLN A 132 8.59 -9.52 7.69
CA GLN A 132 9.42 -8.30 7.59
C GLN A 132 8.57 -7.03 7.40
N GLY A 133 8.90 -5.97 8.13
CA GLY A 133 8.33 -4.62 8.02
C GLY A 133 8.88 -3.87 6.82
N LEU A 134 8.35 -4.19 5.63
CA LEU A 134 8.79 -3.57 4.36
C LEU A 134 8.11 -2.23 4.08
N ASN A 135 6.95 -1.99 4.68
CA ASN A 135 6.24 -0.73 4.65
C ASN A 135 6.05 -0.25 6.10
N MET A 136 5.90 1.05 6.27
CA MET A 136 5.69 1.64 7.59
C MET A 136 4.73 2.81 7.48
N VAL A 137 3.87 2.95 8.47
CA VAL A 137 3.01 4.12 8.64
C VAL A 137 3.50 4.91 9.85
N LEU A 138 3.57 6.23 9.69
CA LEU A 138 3.86 7.15 10.78
C LEU A 138 2.68 8.07 11.03
N HIS A 139 2.36 8.22 12.32
CA HIS A 139 1.42 9.20 12.82
C HIS A 139 2.19 10.25 13.61
N LEU A 140 1.96 11.53 13.31
CA LEU A 140 2.74 12.66 13.85
C LEU A 140 1.85 13.57 14.70
N ARG A 141 2.44 14.18 15.72
CA ARG A 141 1.82 15.18 16.60
C ARG A 141 2.75 16.35 16.81
N ASP A 142 2.19 17.55 16.91
CA ASP A 142 2.94 18.79 17.18
C ASP A 142 3.35 18.90 18.66
N ASP A 143 2.65 18.19 19.53
CA ASP A 143 2.93 18.11 20.96
C ASP A 143 3.86 16.92 21.29
N PRO A 144 4.78 17.06 22.26
CA PRO A 144 5.50 15.92 22.82
C PRO A 144 4.57 15.06 23.72
N ASN A 145 4.91 13.79 23.92
CA ASN A 145 4.21 12.81 24.74
C ASN A 145 2.70 12.68 24.39
N ALA A 146 2.36 12.83 23.11
CA ALA A 146 0.97 12.93 22.69
C ALA A 146 0.27 11.58 22.47
N PHE A 147 1.02 10.48 22.46
CA PHE A 147 0.49 9.15 22.19
C PHE A 147 0.39 8.31 23.46
N ASP A 148 -0.72 7.61 23.61
CA ASP A 148 -0.97 6.70 24.70
C ASP A 148 -0.30 5.33 24.43
N PRO A 149 0.69 4.91 25.24
CA PRO A 149 1.33 3.61 25.10
C PRO A 149 0.38 2.43 25.26
N GLU A 150 -0.69 2.56 26.06
CA GLU A 150 -1.65 1.47 26.29
C GLU A 150 -2.53 1.21 25.07
N ALA A 151 -2.83 2.25 24.28
CA ALA A 151 -3.58 2.11 23.03
C ALA A 151 -2.72 1.63 21.85
N PHE A 152 -1.40 1.73 21.95
CA PHE A 152 -0.49 1.48 20.83
C PHE A 152 -0.51 0.04 20.28
N PRO A 153 -0.57 -1.03 21.11
CA PRO A 153 -0.64 -2.41 20.61
C PRO A 153 -1.86 -2.65 19.71
N ASP A 154 -3.03 -2.15 20.09
CA ASP A 154 -4.27 -2.29 19.30
C ASP A 154 -4.18 -1.56 17.97
N LEU A 155 -3.54 -0.39 17.96
CA LEU A 155 -3.26 0.36 16.73
C LEU A 155 -2.30 -0.40 15.82
N VAL A 156 -1.23 -1.00 16.36
CA VAL A 156 -0.28 -1.81 15.59
C VAL A 156 -0.99 -3.00 14.94
N LEU A 157 -1.83 -3.71 15.69
CA LEU A 157 -2.62 -4.83 15.18
C LEU A 157 -3.56 -4.39 14.06
N THR A 158 -4.38 -3.35 14.32
CA THR A 158 -5.37 -2.84 13.36
C THR A 158 -4.72 -2.35 12.08
N SER A 159 -3.61 -1.62 12.20
CA SER A 159 -2.83 -1.11 11.08
C SER A 159 -2.23 -2.23 10.23
N ASN A 160 -1.73 -3.30 10.85
CA ASN A 160 -1.22 -4.48 10.13
C ASN A 160 -2.31 -5.27 9.40
N LEU A 161 -3.48 -5.48 10.02
CA LEU A 161 -4.63 -6.11 9.36
C LEU A 161 -5.03 -5.34 8.09
N PHE A 162 -5.01 -4.01 8.19
CA PHE A 162 -5.27 -3.14 7.05
C PHE A 162 -4.19 -3.24 5.96
N GLY A 163 -2.91 -3.20 6.34
CA GLY A 163 -1.78 -3.36 5.43
C GLY A 163 -1.85 -4.68 4.66
N ARG A 164 -2.21 -5.78 5.33
CA ARG A 164 -2.38 -7.11 4.71
C ARG A 164 -3.55 -7.13 3.72
N ALA A 165 -4.70 -6.59 4.09
CA ALA A 165 -5.86 -6.55 3.21
C ALA A 165 -5.57 -5.72 1.95
N THR A 166 -4.92 -4.56 2.09
CA THR A 166 -4.48 -3.74 0.96
C THR A 166 -3.50 -4.49 0.06
N HIS A 167 -2.51 -5.17 0.66
CA HIS A 167 -1.55 -5.95 -0.11
C HIS A 167 -2.22 -7.06 -0.94
N ASN A 168 -3.19 -7.77 -0.36
CA ASN A 168 -3.94 -8.81 -1.07
C ASN A 168 -4.71 -8.25 -2.27
N LEU A 169 -5.25 -7.03 -2.18
CA LEU A 169 -5.91 -6.39 -3.31
C LEU A 169 -4.94 -6.03 -4.43
N VAL A 170 -3.76 -5.51 -4.08
CA VAL A 170 -2.70 -5.20 -5.04
C VAL A 170 -2.25 -6.47 -5.78
N LEU A 171 -2.00 -7.56 -5.04
CA LEU A 171 -1.64 -8.86 -5.61
C LEU A 171 -2.75 -9.39 -6.53
N SER A 172 -4.00 -9.30 -6.11
CA SER A 172 -5.14 -9.73 -6.92
C SER A 172 -5.25 -8.91 -8.21
N SER A 173 -4.96 -7.60 -8.17
CA SER A 173 -4.94 -6.75 -9.35
C SER A 173 -3.80 -7.11 -10.30
N GLN A 174 -2.60 -7.35 -9.77
CA GLN A 174 -1.43 -7.76 -10.56
C GLN A 174 -1.65 -9.12 -11.22
N LEU A 175 -2.26 -10.06 -10.51
CA LEU A 175 -2.58 -11.38 -11.05
C LEU A 175 -3.58 -11.29 -12.22
N ARG A 176 -4.64 -10.49 -12.09
CA ARG A 176 -5.58 -10.25 -13.20
C ARG A 176 -4.88 -9.66 -14.41
N GLN A 177 -4.06 -8.63 -14.19
CA GLN A 177 -3.31 -7.98 -15.26
C GLN A 177 -2.37 -8.96 -15.99
N ALA A 178 -1.71 -9.87 -15.26
CA ALA A 178 -0.87 -10.89 -15.84
C ALA A 178 -1.66 -11.90 -16.70
N TYR A 179 -2.84 -12.33 -16.23
CA TYR A 179 -3.74 -13.19 -17.01
C TYR A 179 -4.25 -12.50 -18.29
N ASP A 180 -4.68 -11.24 -18.19
CA ASP A 180 -5.17 -10.47 -19.34
C ASP A 180 -4.10 -10.30 -20.42
N GLN A 181 -2.83 -10.18 -20.02
CA GLN A 181 -1.69 -10.11 -20.94
C GLN A 181 -1.47 -11.44 -21.67
N ILE A 182 -1.49 -12.56 -20.94
CA ILE A 182 -1.36 -13.92 -21.53
C ILE A 182 -2.49 -14.17 -22.53
N ASP A 183 -3.73 -13.82 -22.19
CA ASP A 183 -4.89 -13.98 -23.10
C ASP A 183 -4.77 -13.13 -24.36
N THR A 184 -4.12 -11.97 -24.26
CA THR A 184 -3.85 -11.11 -25.42
C THR A 184 -2.78 -11.72 -26.31
N GLU A 185 -1.70 -12.24 -25.74
CA GLU A 185 -0.63 -12.92 -26.47
C GLU A 185 -1.14 -14.20 -27.15
N LEU A 186 -1.97 -14.99 -26.48
CA LEU A 186 -2.61 -16.17 -27.06
C LEU A 186 -3.50 -15.83 -28.26
N ARG A 187 -4.24 -14.72 -28.18
CA ARG A 187 -5.04 -14.22 -29.32
C ARG A 187 -4.16 -13.83 -30.50
N VAL A 188 -3.05 -13.12 -30.25
CA VAL A 188 -2.09 -12.77 -31.31
C VAL A 188 -1.48 -14.01 -31.95
N VAL A 189 -1.09 -15.02 -31.16
CA VAL A 189 -0.56 -16.28 -31.69
C VAL A 189 -1.61 -17.02 -32.52
N ALA A 190 -2.86 -17.09 -32.04
CA ALA A 190 -3.95 -17.70 -32.78
C ALA A 190 -4.22 -16.98 -34.12
N ASP A 191 -4.15 -15.65 -34.14
CA ASP A 191 -4.30 -14.84 -35.35
C ASP A 191 -3.13 -15.05 -36.32
N ILE A 192 -1.89 -15.16 -35.83
CA ILE A 192 -0.72 -15.52 -36.65
C ILE A 192 -0.91 -16.91 -37.26
N GLN A 193 -1.26 -17.92 -36.45
CA GLN A 193 -1.48 -19.28 -36.94
C GLN A 193 -2.60 -19.32 -37.99
N ARG A 194 -3.71 -18.60 -37.76
CA ARG A 194 -4.78 -18.44 -38.77
C ARG A 194 -4.32 -17.74 -40.03
N SER A 195 -3.44 -16.73 -39.93
CA SER A 195 -2.88 -16.03 -41.09
C SER A 195 -1.93 -16.90 -41.93
N LEU A 196 -1.29 -17.89 -41.32
CA LEU A 196 -0.42 -18.86 -41.97
C LEU A 196 -1.20 -20.02 -42.60
N LEU A 197 -2.50 -20.18 -42.28
CA LEU A 197 -3.33 -21.18 -42.92
C LEU A 197 -3.62 -20.78 -44.38
N PRO A 198 -3.57 -21.73 -45.32
CA PRO A 198 -3.95 -21.48 -46.70
C PRO A 198 -5.38 -20.94 -46.80
N ARG A 199 -5.57 -19.84 -47.53
CA ARG A 199 -6.90 -19.27 -47.80
C ARG A 199 -7.80 -20.23 -48.57
N GLU A 200 -7.20 -21.13 -49.34
CA GLU A 200 -7.88 -22.22 -50.04
C GLU A 200 -7.25 -23.54 -49.65
N LEU A 201 -8.07 -24.58 -49.46
CA LEU A 201 -7.57 -25.92 -49.13
C LEU A 201 -6.65 -26.42 -50.26
N PRO A 202 -5.42 -26.84 -49.94
CA PRO A 202 -4.49 -27.30 -50.96
C PRO A 202 -5.05 -28.54 -51.67
N ARG A 203 -4.94 -28.57 -53.00
CA ARG A 203 -5.38 -29.71 -53.81
C ARG A 203 -4.28 -30.76 -53.83
N ILE A 204 -4.52 -31.87 -53.13
CA ILE A 204 -3.64 -33.05 -53.14
C ILE A 204 -4.29 -34.13 -54.01
N PRO A 205 -3.63 -34.64 -55.06
CA PRO A 205 -4.18 -35.70 -55.89
C PRO A 205 -4.58 -36.91 -55.04
N ASN A 206 -5.77 -37.46 -55.29
CA ASN A 206 -6.37 -38.61 -54.60
C ASN A 206 -6.76 -38.40 -53.12
N LEU A 207 -6.71 -37.17 -52.60
CA LEU A 207 -7.11 -36.85 -51.22
C LEU A 207 -8.11 -35.68 -51.20
N ARG A 208 -9.21 -35.84 -50.45
CA ARG A 208 -10.16 -34.75 -50.17
C ARG A 208 -9.98 -34.26 -48.74
N LEU A 209 -9.64 -32.98 -48.59
CA LEU A 209 -9.50 -32.31 -47.30
C LEU A 209 -10.75 -31.49 -47.00
N ALA A 210 -11.15 -31.43 -45.73
CA ALA A 210 -12.16 -30.53 -45.21
C ALA A 210 -11.64 -29.94 -43.88
N ALA A 211 -11.81 -28.64 -43.67
CA ALA A 211 -11.41 -27.95 -42.45
C ALA A 211 -12.57 -27.10 -41.92
N TYR A 212 -12.64 -26.96 -40.59
CA TYR A 212 -13.57 -26.09 -39.86
C TYR A 212 -12.72 -25.24 -38.90
N TYR A 213 -12.93 -23.92 -38.90
CA TYR A 213 -12.10 -22.94 -38.17
C TYR A 213 -12.88 -22.20 -37.09
#